data_AF-A0A0S8AAK8-F1
#
_entry.id   AF-A0A0S8AAK8-F1
#
_cell.length_a   1.000
_cell.length_b   1.000
_cell.length_c   1.000
_cell.angle_alpha   90.00
_cell.angle_beta   90.00
_cell.angle_gamma   90.00
#
_symmetry.space_group_name_H-M   'P 1'
#
loop_
_entity.id
_entity.type
_entity.pdbx_description
1 polymer ?
#
loop_
_entity_poly.entity_id
_entity_poly.type
_entity_poly.pdbx_seq_one_letter_code
_entity_poly.pdbx_strand_id
1 'polypeptide(L)'
;MNLPTAFYDSEEQFLAESFLNNGYVKSSVFNPLLLDKIRELIVGLTAEHIGHAVIRNPADFLNNIHTLISAHELNELRLTIIKKMNQEKWLRPVFYQLASNALHMIVGNELAMQMRINLSIQLPGDDSSLLPAHA
;
A
#
# COMPACT_ATOMS: atom_id res chain seq x y z
N MET A 1 -32.23 26.85 -8.14
CA MET A 1 -31.38 25.64 -7.97
C MET A 1 -30.88 25.31 -9.36
N ASN A 2 -29.57 25.29 -9.59
CA ASN A 2 -29.03 24.90 -10.90
C ASN A 2 -29.12 23.38 -11.01
N LEU A 3 -29.63 22.89 -12.14
CA LEU A 3 -29.71 21.45 -12.41
C LEU A 3 -28.35 20.96 -12.94
N PRO A 4 -27.93 19.73 -12.61
CA PRO A 4 -26.73 19.15 -13.19
C PRO A 4 -26.90 18.99 -14.71
N THR A 5 -25.87 19.38 -15.47
CA THR A 5 -25.84 19.29 -16.95
C THR A 5 -24.86 18.24 -17.47
N ALA A 6 -24.15 17.54 -16.60
CA ALA A 6 -23.17 16.50 -16.92
C ALA A 6 -23.32 15.32 -15.97
N PHE A 7 -22.87 14.15 -16.42
CA PHE A 7 -22.85 12.93 -15.60
C PHE A 7 -21.72 12.94 -14.55
N TYR A 8 -20.58 13.53 -14.90
CA TYR A 8 -19.37 13.58 -14.07
C TYR A 8 -19.13 15.00 -13.57
N ASP A 9 -18.56 15.12 -12.38
CA ASP A 9 -18.05 16.40 -11.91
C ASP A 9 -16.66 16.71 -12.48
N SER A 10 -16.17 17.92 -12.25
CA SER A 10 -14.88 18.36 -12.78
C SER A 10 -13.68 17.59 -12.22
N GLU A 11 -13.77 17.08 -10.99
CA GLU A 11 -12.70 16.32 -10.35
C GLU A 11 -12.61 14.92 -10.96
N GLU A 12 -13.75 14.25 -11.11
CA GLU A 12 -13.86 12.95 -11.77
C GLU A 12 -13.37 13.01 -13.21
N GLN A 13 -13.80 14.03 -13.97
CA GLN A 13 -13.37 14.21 -15.35
C GLN A 13 -11.85 14.47 -15.47
N PHE A 14 -11.30 15.33 -14.60
CA PHE A 14 -9.86 15.59 -14.57
C PHE A 14 -9.05 14.33 -14.25
N LEU A 15 -9.49 13.53 -13.29
CA LEU A 15 -8.78 12.33 -12.86
C LEU A 15 -8.86 11.21 -13.91
N ALA A 16 -10.00 11.05 -14.59
CA ALA A 16 -10.17 10.15 -15.71
C ALA A 16 -9.27 10.53 -16.90
N GLU A 17 -9.25 11.81 -17.30
CA GLU A 17 -8.38 12.31 -18.38
C GLU A 17 -6.89 12.14 -18.02
N SER A 18 -6.53 12.41 -16.75
CA SER A 18 -5.16 12.20 -16.26
C SER A 18 -4.74 10.73 -16.35
N PHE A 19 -5.63 9.80 -15.99
CA PHE A 19 -5.38 8.37 -16.10
C PHE A 19 -5.23 7.93 -17.56
N LEU A 20 -6.14 8.35 -18.45
CA LEU A 20 -6.10 8.01 -19.88
C LEU A 20 -4.84 8.52 -20.57
N ASN A 21 -4.38 9.72 -20.24
CA ASN A 21 -3.21 10.32 -20.87
C ASN A 21 -1.87 9.77 -20.33
N ASN A 22 -1.79 9.45 -19.04
CA ASN A 22 -0.53 9.10 -18.39
C ASN A 22 -0.39 7.61 -18.04
N GLY A 23 -1.47 6.84 -18.04
CA GLY A 23 -1.51 5.46 -17.55
C GLY A 23 -1.45 5.32 -16.02
N TYR A 24 -1.45 6.44 -15.28
CA TYR A 24 -1.47 6.45 -13.82
C TYR A 24 -2.09 7.75 -13.27
N VAL A 25 -2.48 7.72 -11.99
CA VAL A 25 -2.86 8.90 -11.22
C VAL A 25 -2.10 8.94 -9.90
N LYS A 26 -1.86 10.15 -9.38
CA LYS A 26 -1.31 10.37 -8.05
C LYS A 26 -2.35 11.13 -7.24
N SER A 27 -2.79 10.55 -6.13
CA SER A 27 -3.76 11.17 -5.23
C SER A 27 -3.33 11.00 -3.78
N SER A 28 -3.81 11.88 -2.92
CA SER A 28 -3.73 11.66 -1.47
C SER A 28 -4.56 10.44 -1.09
N VAL A 29 -4.14 9.74 -0.04
CA VAL A 29 -4.97 8.69 0.55
C VAL A 29 -6.22 9.31 1.16
N PHE A 30 -7.34 8.60 1.08
CA PHE A 30 -8.63 9.08 1.61
C PHE A 30 -8.55 9.39 3.12
N ASN A 31 -7.85 8.54 3.88
CA ASN A 31 -7.66 8.74 5.32
C ASN A 31 -6.23 8.34 5.74
N PRO A 32 -5.37 9.33 6.09
CA PRO A 32 -4.01 9.06 6.54
C PRO A 32 -3.91 8.16 7.78
N LEU A 33 -4.89 8.22 8.70
CA LEU A 33 -4.88 7.41 9.92
C LEU A 33 -5.03 5.91 9.60
N LEU A 34 -5.74 5.58 8.53
CA LEU A 34 -5.87 4.19 8.07
C LEU A 34 -4.54 3.66 7.50
N LEU A 35 -3.79 4.52 6.81
CA LEU A 35 -2.44 4.18 6.35
C LEU A 35 -1.51 3.97 7.56
N ASP A 36 -1.63 4.81 8.58
CA ASP A 36 -0.87 4.65 9.82
C ASP A 36 -1.18 3.33 10.53
N LYS A 37 -2.45 2.89 10.55
CA LYS A 37 -2.84 1.58 11.10
C LYS A 37 -2.20 0.40 10.37
N ILE A 38 -2.13 0.46 9.05
CA ILE A 38 -1.42 -0.55 8.25
C ILE A 38 0.07 -0.54 8.59
N ARG A 39 0.68 0.66 8.74
CA ARG A 39 2.09 0.79 9.13
C ARG A 39 2.34 0.19 10.52
N GLU A 40 1.49 0.50 11.50
CA GLU A 40 1.58 -0.05 12.86
C GLU A 40 1.50 -1.58 12.87
N LEU A 41 0.58 -2.17 12.09
CA LEU A 41 0.49 -3.63 11.93
C LEU A 41 1.81 -4.20 11.40
N ILE A 42 2.35 -3.66 10.31
CA ILE A 42 3.60 -4.15 9.71
C ILE A 42 4.77 -4.01 10.69
N VAL A 43 4.86 -2.88 11.41
CA VAL A 43 5.90 -2.64 12.43
C VAL A 43 5.81 -3.67 13.55
N GLY A 44 4.61 -3.92 14.09
CA GLY A 44 4.40 -4.92 15.14
C GLY A 44 4.81 -6.32 14.70
N LEU A 45 4.37 -6.74 13.51
CA LEU A 45 4.71 -8.05 12.94
C LEU A 45 6.21 -8.20 12.67
N THR A 46 6.86 -7.12 12.20
CA THR A 46 8.31 -7.10 11.95
C THR A 46 9.08 -7.23 13.26
N ALA A 47 8.76 -6.39 14.25
CA ALA A 47 9.37 -6.38 15.57
C ALA A 47 9.24 -7.75 16.27
N GLU A 48 8.05 -8.35 16.20
CA GLU A 48 7.78 -9.70 16.72
C GLU A 48 8.68 -10.75 16.03
N HIS A 49 8.79 -10.71 14.70
CA HIS A 49 9.56 -11.70 13.94
C HIS A 49 11.07 -11.64 14.25
N ILE A 50 11.63 -10.42 14.33
CA ILE A 50 13.07 -10.24 14.57
C ILE A 50 13.44 -10.27 16.06
N GLY A 51 12.45 -10.35 16.96
CA GLY A 51 12.68 -10.34 18.41
C GLY A 51 13.23 -9.02 18.94
N HIS A 52 12.93 -7.89 18.27
CA HIS A 52 13.49 -6.58 18.59
C HIS A 52 12.38 -5.58 18.93
N ALA A 53 12.56 -4.81 20.01
CA ALA A 53 11.63 -3.74 20.36
C ALA A 53 11.68 -2.57 19.37
N VAL A 54 10.56 -1.91 19.13
CA VAL A 54 10.51 -0.69 18.31
C VAL A 54 11.20 0.45 19.08
N ILE A 55 12.34 0.94 18.59
CA ILE A 55 13.24 1.78 19.41
C ILE A 55 12.82 3.27 19.42
N ARG A 56 12.11 3.79 18.41
CA ARG A 56 11.87 5.26 18.29
C ARG A 56 10.55 5.64 17.62
N ASN A 57 10.43 5.33 16.33
CA ASN A 57 9.31 5.70 15.47
C ASN A 57 9.09 4.54 14.47
N PRO A 58 7.82 4.17 14.16
CA PRO A 58 7.51 3.18 13.14
C PRO A 58 8.25 3.34 11.81
N ALA A 59 8.32 4.57 11.27
CA ALA A 59 9.00 4.86 10.01
C ALA A 59 10.52 4.69 10.14
N ASP A 60 11.12 5.24 11.19
CA ASP A 60 12.57 5.09 11.43
C ASP A 60 12.96 3.63 11.63
N PHE A 61 12.12 2.86 12.32
CA PHE A 61 12.32 1.42 12.49
C PHE A 61 12.30 0.70 11.14
N LEU A 62 11.27 0.91 10.32
CA LEU A 62 11.16 0.27 8.99
C LEU A 62 12.30 0.70 8.04
N ASN A 63 12.69 1.97 8.05
CA ASN A 63 13.78 2.47 7.21
C ASN A 63 15.15 1.87 7.57
N ASN A 64 15.32 1.42 8.82
CA ASN A 64 16.59 0.90 9.32
C ASN A 64 16.62 -0.61 9.55
N ILE A 65 15.61 -1.38 9.09
CA ILE A 65 15.59 -2.84 9.28
C ILE A 65 16.79 -3.55 8.65
N HIS A 66 17.40 -2.95 7.62
CA HIS A 66 18.61 -3.46 6.98
C HIS A 66 19.82 -3.56 7.94
N THR A 67 19.77 -2.86 9.08
CA THR A 67 20.78 -2.97 10.15
C THR A 67 20.51 -4.13 11.10
N LEU A 68 19.31 -4.73 11.03
CA LEU A 68 18.82 -5.78 11.93
C LEU A 68 18.65 -7.13 11.23
N ILE A 69 18.49 -7.13 9.90
CA ILE A 69 18.33 -8.34 9.09
C ILE A 69 19.26 -8.32 7.87
N SER A 70 19.71 -9.51 7.46
CA SER A 70 20.45 -9.71 6.22
C SER A 70 19.53 -9.91 5.02
N ALA A 71 20.08 -9.79 3.81
CA ALA A 71 19.36 -10.09 2.57
C ALA A 71 18.84 -11.54 2.49
N HIS A 72 19.54 -12.48 3.14
CA HIS A 72 19.11 -13.89 3.20
C HIS A 72 17.83 -14.06 4.04
N GLU A 73 17.66 -13.26 5.09
CA GLU A 73 16.49 -13.32 6.00
C GLU A 73 15.28 -12.57 5.45
N LEU A 74 15.48 -11.69 4.46
CA LEU A 74 14.47 -10.80 3.91
C LEU A 74 13.23 -11.54 3.38
N ASN A 75 13.44 -12.65 2.68
CA ASN A 75 12.32 -13.40 2.08
C ASN A 75 11.44 -14.05 3.16
N GLU A 76 12.05 -14.65 4.18
CA GLU A 76 11.33 -15.27 5.30
C GLU A 76 10.55 -14.23 6.11
N LEU A 77 11.16 -13.06 6.36
CA LEU A 77 10.47 -11.92 6.98
C LEU A 77 9.25 -11.51 6.14
N ARG A 78 9.44 -11.31 4.84
CA ARG A 78 8.38 -10.90 3.90
C ARG A 78 7.21 -11.88 3.90
N LEU A 79 7.50 -13.17 3.72
CA LEU A 79 6.47 -14.22 3.71
C LEU A 79 5.73 -14.32 5.05
N THR A 80 6.45 -14.16 6.16
CA THR A 80 5.86 -14.18 7.50
C THR A 80 4.89 -13.00 7.70
N ILE A 81 5.32 -11.78 7.35
CA ILE A 81 4.47 -10.60 7.46
C ILE A 81 3.25 -10.74 6.55
N ILE A 82 3.42 -11.16 5.29
CA ILE A 82 2.29 -11.37 4.36
C ILE A 82 1.29 -12.37 4.95
N LYS A 83 1.76 -13.49 5.49
CA LYS A 83 0.90 -14.50 6.09
C LYS A 83 0.10 -13.93 7.27
N LYS A 84 0.77 -13.26 8.21
CA LYS A 84 0.14 -12.74 9.42
C LYS A 84 -0.78 -11.55 9.14
N MET A 85 -0.34 -10.58 8.35
CA MET A 85 -1.16 -9.39 8.06
C MET A 85 -2.46 -9.76 7.32
N ASN A 86 -2.44 -10.76 6.44
CA ASN A 86 -3.65 -11.21 5.74
C ASN A 86 -4.62 -12.01 6.62
N GLN A 87 -4.28 -12.33 7.87
CA GLN A 87 -5.22 -12.88 8.85
C GLN A 87 -6.08 -11.79 9.49
N GLU A 88 -5.65 -10.53 9.42
CA GLU A 88 -6.39 -9.38 9.92
C GLU A 88 -7.61 -9.09 9.03
N LYS A 89 -8.80 -9.39 9.55
CA LYS A 89 -10.07 -9.21 8.80
C LYS A 89 -10.29 -7.76 8.36
N TRP A 90 -9.75 -6.79 9.09
CA TRP A 90 -9.89 -5.36 8.81
C TRP A 90 -8.95 -4.86 7.71
N LEU A 91 -7.86 -5.59 7.40
CA LEU A 91 -6.81 -5.09 6.52
C LEU A 91 -7.33 -4.83 5.10
N ARG A 92 -8.11 -5.74 4.53
CA ARG A 92 -8.64 -5.60 3.16
C ARG A 92 -9.60 -4.41 3.02
N PRO A 93 -10.65 -4.25 3.86
CA PRO A 93 -11.48 -3.06 3.81
C PRO A 93 -10.70 -1.75 3.97
N VAL A 94 -9.74 -1.72 4.90
CA VAL A 94 -8.92 -0.52 5.15
C VAL A 94 -8.02 -0.20 3.96
N PHE A 95 -7.37 -1.20 3.36
CA PHE A 95 -6.54 -1.02 2.18
C PHE A 95 -7.34 -0.50 0.97
N TYR A 96 -8.56 -1.01 0.75
CA TYR A 96 -9.46 -0.48 -0.27
C TYR A 96 -9.85 0.98 0.00
N GLN A 97 -10.20 1.30 1.24
CA GLN A 97 -10.58 2.67 1.62
C GLN A 97 -9.47 3.70 1.35
N LEU A 98 -8.19 3.32 1.39
CA LEU A 98 -7.10 4.27 1.11
C LEU A 98 -7.22 4.94 -0.27
N ALA A 99 -7.76 4.23 -1.26
CA ALA A 99 -7.85 4.69 -2.65
C ALA A 99 -9.28 4.65 -3.20
N SER A 100 -10.30 4.45 -2.36
CA SER A 100 -11.67 4.19 -2.82
C SER A 100 -12.23 5.30 -3.71
N ASN A 101 -11.93 6.57 -3.42
CA ASN A 101 -12.40 7.69 -4.24
C ASN A 101 -11.82 7.64 -5.66
N ALA A 102 -10.48 7.50 -5.76
CA ALA A 102 -9.81 7.42 -7.05
C ALA A 102 -10.21 6.16 -7.83
N LEU A 103 -10.35 5.01 -7.16
CA LEU A 103 -10.83 3.78 -7.77
C LEU A 103 -12.25 3.96 -8.31
N HIS A 104 -13.16 4.55 -7.53
CA HIS A 104 -14.53 4.77 -7.98
C HIS A 104 -14.59 5.68 -9.21
N MET A 105 -13.82 6.76 -9.23
CA MET A 105 -13.76 7.69 -10.36
C MET A 105 -13.15 7.07 -11.63
N ILE A 106 -12.21 6.13 -11.50
CA ILE A 106 -11.53 5.54 -12.67
C ILE A 106 -12.24 4.29 -13.19
N VAL A 107 -12.63 3.38 -12.29
CA VAL A 107 -13.12 2.05 -12.66
C VAL A 107 -14.60 1.82 -12.29
N GLY A 108 -15.24 2.78 -11.62
CA GLY A 108 -16.64 2.66 -11.19
C GLY A 108 -16.81 1.74 -9.97
N ASN A 109 -17.97 1.09 -9.90
CA ASN A 109 -18.36 0.22 -8.77
C ASN A 109 -18.11 -1.28 -9.03
N GLU A 110 -17.73 -1.68 -10.25
CA GLU A 110 -17.45 -3.06 -10.62
C GLU A 110 -15.97 -3.41 -10.38
N LEU A 111 -15.57 -3.43 -9.10
CA LEU A 111 -14.19 -3.74 -8.70
C LEU A 111 -14.05 -5.17 -8.17
N ALA A 112 -13.11 -5.92 -8.74
CA ALA A 112 -12.60 -7.15 -8.13
C ALA A 112 -11.30 -6.86 -7.37
N MET A 113 -11.32 -7.03 -6.04
CA MET A 113 -10.13 -6.86 -5.22
C MET A 113 -9.36 -8.17 -5.08
N GLN A 114 -8.03 -8.10 -5.14
CA GLN A 114 -7.15 -9.22 -4.78
C GLN A 114 -7.50 -9.77 -3.38
N MET A 115 -7.47 -11.11 -3.25
CA MET A 115 -7.84 -11.80 -2.00
C MET A 115 -6.80 -11.65 -0.88
N ARG A 116 -5.54 -11.34 -1.25
CA ARG A 116 -4.43 -11.15 -0.32
C ARG A 116 -3.65 -9.90 -0.71
N ILE A 117 -3.29 -9.09 0.27
CA ILE A 117 -2.40 -7.95 0.09
C ILE A 117 -0.96 -8.47 0.10
N ASN A 118 -0.14 -7.96 -0.82
CA ASN A 118 1.27 -8.32 -0.92
C ASN A 118 2.15 -7.27 -0.21
N LEU A 119 3.40 -7.61 0.03
CA LEU A 119 4.38 -6.73 0.65
C LEU A 119 5.69 -6.79 -0.13
N SER A 120 6.16 -5.63 -0.58
CA SER A 120 7.52 -5.47 -1.08
C SER A 120 8.39 -4.85 0.00
N ILE A 121 9.61 -5.35 0.14
CA ILE A 121 10.63 -4.83 1.05
C ILE A 121 11.92 -4.75 0.25
N GLN A 122 12.56 -3.58 0.27
CA GLN A 122 13.78 -3.28 -0.46
C GLN A 122 14.86 -2.92 0.55
N LEU A 123 15.96 -3.68 0.56
CA LEU A 123 17.15 -3.34 1.36
C LEU A 123 18.13 -2.54 0.49
N PRO A 124 18.97 -1.67 1.09
CA PRO A 124 20.03 -1.00 0.35
C PRO A 124 20.95 -2.00 -0.35
N GLY A 125 21.14 -1.83 -1.66
CA GLY A 125 22.00 -2.70 -2.48
C GLY A 125 21.42 -4.09 -2.79
N ASP A 126 20.13 -4.34 -2.51
CA ASP A 126 19.45 -5.57 -2.91
C ASP A 126 18.89 -5.48 -4.33
N ASP A 127 19.59 -6.10 -5.28
CA ASP A 127 19.18 -6.16 -6.68
C ASP A 127 18.14 -7.29 -6.94
N SER A 128 17.91 -8.19 -5.98
CA SER A 128 16.98 -9.33 -6.14
C SER A 128 15.51 -8.89 -6.24
N SER A 129 15.22 -7.69 -5.77
CA SER A 129 13.90 -7.07 -5.81
C SER A 129 13.69 -6.14 -7.01
N LEU A 130 14.72 -5.94 -7.85
CA LEU A 130 14.59 -5.16 -9.08
C LEU A 130 13.85 -5.97 -10.13
N LEU A 131 12.64 -5.51 -10.48
CA LEU A 131 11.94 -6.04 -11.64
C LEU A 131 12.63 -5.45 -12.88
N PRO A 132 13.09 -6.28 -13.84
CA PRO A 132 13.50 -5.76 -15.13
C PRO A 132 12.30 -5.00 -15.72
N ALA A 133 12.56 -3.82 -16.30
CA ALA A 133 11.55 -3.16 -17.11
C ALA A 133 11.07 -4.19 -18.14
N HIS A 134 9.76 -4.47 -18.15
CA HIS A 134 9.17 -5.52 -18.97
C HIS A 134 9.78 -5.48 -20.39
N ALA A 135 10.54 -6.52 -20.74
CA ALA A 135 11.15 -6.70 -22.06
C ALA A 135 10.17 -7.38 -23.01
#